data_AF-A0A7S2SQF5-F1
#
_entry.id   AF-A0A7S2SQF5-F1
#
_cell.length_a   1.000
_cell.length_b   1.000
_cell.length_c   1.000
_cell.angle_alpha   90.00
_cell.angle_beta   90.00
_cell.angle_gamma   90.00
#
_symmetry.space_group_name_H-M   'P 1'
#
loop_
_entity.id
_entity.type
_entity.pdbx_description
1 polymer ?
#
loop_
_entity_poly.entity_id
_entity_poly.type
_entity_poly.pdbx_seq_one_letter_code
_entity_poly.pdbx_strand_id
1 'polypeptide(L)'
;EPPPLWLATPLALVGFAVAATWIDTIADQLVSVLMFFGGLLHIPSDVLGMTVLAWGNSIGDFSTNMSMARKGLANMAITACFAGPVFNMLVGIGTGFAILLRSDDPDVTKNHTYPVHLPQGLLVGLSFLITNCFCIICFGLFNKNFVPKQYGFFAVVLYVAYLITSFVLLLS
;
A
#
# COMPACT_ATOMS: atom_id res chain seq x y z
N GLU A 1 8.80 23.00 30.61
CA GLU A 1 9.70 23.24 29.45
C GLU A 1 9.75 21.97 28.62
N PRO A 2 9.70 22.03 27.28
CA PRO A 2 9.87 20.83 26.47
C PRO A 2 11.27 20.24 26.71
N PRO A 3 11.42 18.91 26.75
CA PRO A 3 12.71 18.27 26.96
C PRO A 3 13.71 18.72 25.88
N PRO A 4 15.01 18.84 26.21
CA PRO A 4 16.00 19.33 25.25
C PRO A 4 16.09 18.40 24.04
N LEU A 5 16.26 18.99 22.85
CA LEU A 5 16.15 18.32 21.56
C LEU A 5 17.00 17.05 21.43
N TRP A 6 18.17 17.03 22.07
CA TRP A 6 19.12 15.90 22.06
C TRP A 6 18.67 14.68 22.89
N LEU A 7 17.73 14.87 23.83
CA LEU A 7 17.05 13.78 24.56
C LEU A 7 15.74 13.38 23.88
N ALA A 8 15.06 14.34 23.26
CA ALA A 8 13.78 14.11 22.59
C ALA A 8 13.92 13.23 21.34
N THR A 9 14.98 13.44 20.54
CA THR A 9 15.21 12.67 19.30
C THR A 9 15.52 11.18 19.53
N PRO A 10 16.43 10.76 20.42
CA PRO A 10 16.66 9.34 20.68
C PRO A 10 15.43 8.68 21.33
N LEU A 11 14.73 9.40 22.22
CA LEU A 11 13.50 8.87 22.83
C LEU A 11 12.40 8.64 21.79
N ALA A 12 12.24 9.56 20.84
CA ALA A 12 11.31 9.39 19.73
C ALA A 12 11.68 8.20 18.83
N LEU A 13 12.97 8.00 18.55
CA LEU A 13 13.45 6.85 17.77
C LEU A 13 13.22 5.52 18.49
N VAL A 14 13.47 5.46 19.79
CA VAL A 14 13.17 4.27 20.60
C VAL A 14 11.67 4.01 20.64
N GLY A 15 10.85 5.05 20.86
CA GLY A 15 9.40 4.94 20.82
C GLY A 15 8.88 4.46 19.47
N PHE A 16 9.46 4.96 18.37
CA PHE A 16 9.15 4.50 17.02
C PHE A 16 9.53 3.02 16.82
N ALA A 17 10.72 2.60 17.24
CA ALA A 17 11.15 1.21 17.11
C ALA A 17 10.26 0.25 17.91
N VAL A 18 9.88 0.63 19.14
CA VAL A 18 8.96 -0.15 19.98
C VAL A 18 7.57 -0.21 19.33
N ALA A 19 7.06 0.91 18.83
CA ALA A 19 5.78 0.90 18.13
C ALA A 19 5.83 0.02 16.87
N ALA A 20 6.92 0.07 16.11
CA ALA A 20 7.12 -0.74 14.92
C ALA A 20 7.12 -2.25 15.24
N THR A 21 7.82 -2.68 16.29
CA THR A 21 7.82 -4.10 16.70
C THR A 21 6.45 -4.56 17.21
N TRP A 22 5.70 -3.70 17.90
CA TRP A 22 4.32 -4.00 18.29
C TRP A 22 3.39 -4.11 17.07
N ILE A 23 3.51 -3.21 16.09
CA ILE A 23 2.72 -3.28 14.86
C ILE A 23 3.03 -4.57 14.09
N ASP A 24 4.31 -4.93 13.97
CA ASP A 24 4.78 -6.13 13.29
C ASP A 24 4.24 -7.41 13.96
N THR A 25 4.42 -7.54 15.28
CA THR A 25 3.90 -8.69 16.03
C THR A 25 2.38 -8.81 15.96
N ILE A 26 1.64 -7.70 16.02
CA ILE A 26 0.17 -7.72 15.87
C ILE A 26 -0.22 -8.09 14.45
N ALA A 27 0.49 -7.59 13.44
CA ALA A 27 0.22 -7.91 12.03
C ALA A 27 0.38 -9.41 11.77
N ASP A 28 1.44 -10.04 12.30
CA ASP A 28 1.66 -11.48 12.17
C ASP A 28 0.53 -12.32 12.78
N GLN A 29 0.08 -11.94 13.99
CA GLN A 29 -1.04 -12.62 14.64
C GLN A 29 -2.35 -12.42 13.85
N LEU A 30 -2.58 -11.21 13.34
CA LEU A 30 -3.75 -10.89 12.54
C LEU A 30 -3.79 -11.69 11.24
N VAL A 31 -2.67 -11.78 10.51
CA VAL A 31 -2.57 -12.60 9.29
C VAL A 31 -2.79 -14.08 9.61
N SER A 32 -2.21 -14.58 10.70
CA SER A 32 -2.39 -15.98 11.13
C SER A 32 -3.85 -16.33 11.39
N VAL A 33 -4.56 -15.46 12.12
CA VAL A 33 -6.00 -15.61 12.40
C VAL A 33 -6.81 -15.52 11.11
N LEU A 34 -6.48 -14.58 10.22
CA LEU A 34 -7.18 -14.41 8.95
C LEU A 34 -7.01 -15.63 8.04
N MET A 35 -5.81 -16.21 7.97
CA MET A 35 -5.56 -17.43 7.21
C MET A 35 -6.30 -18.63 7.80
N PHE A 36 -6.40 -18.72 9.14
CA PHE A 36 -7.21 -19.74 9.80
C PHE A 36 -8.69 -19.64 9.42
N PHE A 37 -9.27 -18.45 9.47
CA PHE A 37 -10.64 -18.23 9.02
C PHE A 37 -10.82 -18.43 7.51
N GLY A 38 -9.81 -18.08 6.71
CA GLY A 38 -9.78 -18.34 5.27
C GLY A 38 -9.90 -19.83 4.94
N GLY A 39 -9.14 -20.66 5.65
CA GLY A 39 -9.22 -22.11 5.56
C GLY A 39 -10.61 -22.64 5.98
N LEU A 40 -11.18 -22.11 7.06
CA LEU A 40 -12.49 -22.54 7.55
C LEU A 40 -13.63 -22.17 6.59
N LEU A 41 -13.57 -20.99 5.99
CA LEU A 41 -14.58 -20.46 5.07
C LEU A 41 -14.34 -20.86 3.60
N HIS A 42 -13.29 -21.64 3.31
CA HIS A 42 -12.85 -21.98 1.95
C HIS A 42 -12.62 -20.75 1.05
N ILE A 43 -12.15 -19.65 1.64
CA ILE A 43 -11.82 -18.43 0.91
C ILE A 43 -10.33 -18.48 0.53
N PRO A 44 -9.95 -18.30 -0.75
CA PRO A 44 -8.56 -18.29 -1.16
C PRO A 44 -7.76 -17.17 -0.47
N SER A 45 -6.51 -17.46 -0.11
CA SER A 45 -5.57 -16.50 0.50
C SER A 45 -5.43 -15.21 -0.30
N ASP A 46 -5.51 -15.32 -1.62
CA ASP A 46 -5.32 -14.21 -2.55
C ASP A 46 -6.50 -13.22 -2.47
N VAL A 47 -7.72 -13.72 -2.20
CA VAL A 47 -8.89 -12.88 -1.93
C VAL A 47 -8.69 -12.10 -0.65
N LEU A 48 -8.28 -12.79 0.42
CA LEU A 48 -8.10 -12.20 1.74
C LEU A 48 -6.99 -11.14 1.72
N GLY A 49 -5.93 -11.40 0.96
CA GLY A 49 -4.84 -10.47 0.66
C GLY A 49 -5.32 -9.21 -0.06
N MET A 50 -6.01 -9.38 -1.18
CA MET A 50 -6.48 -8.25 -2.00
C MET A 50 -7.65 -7.47 -1.39
N THR A 51 -8.41 -8.07 -0.46
CA THR A 51 -9.57 -7.44 0.17
C THR A 51 -9.26 -7.01 1.59
N VAL A 52 -9.38 -7.89 2.57
CA VAL A 52 -9.33 -7.56 4.00
C VAL A 52 -7.98 -6.98 4.41
N LEU A 53 -6.87 -7.57 3.97
CA LEU A 53 -5.54 -7.07 4.30
C LEU A 53 -5.25 -5.74 3.61
N ALA A 54 -5.56 -5.62 2.31
CA ALA A 54 -5.37 -4.38 1.57
C ALA A 54 -6.25 -3.23 2.09
N TRP A 55 -7.54 -3.48 2.35
CA TRP A 55 -8.45 -2.50 2.94
C TRP A 55 -8.04 -2.10 4.35
N GLY A 56 -7.62 -3.08 5.17
CA GLY A 56 -7.18 -2.85 6.54
C GLY A 56 -6.00 -1.89 6.61
N ASN A 57 -5.06 -1.98 5.66
CA ASN A 57 -3.94 -1.06 5.57
C ASN A 57 -4.39 0.36 5.15
N SER A 58 -5.27 0.48 4.15
CA SER A 58 -5.62 1.79 3.56
C SER A 58 -6.75 2.55 4.28
N ILE A 59 -7.58 1.92 5.12
CA ILE A 59 -8.70 2.59 5.79
C ILE A 59 -8.25 3.63 6.82
N GLY A 60 -7.17 3.34 7.56
CA GLY A 60 -6.57 4.27 8.52
C GLY A 60 -5.98 5.50 7.82
N ASP A 61 -5.29 5.27 6.70
CA ASP A 61 -4.76 6.33 5.84
C ASP A 61 -5.88 7.19 5.25
N PHE A 62 -6.98 6.58 4.80
CA PHE A 62 -8.14 7.30 4.29
C PHE A 62 -8.74 8.24 5.34
N SER A 63 -8.98 7.75 6.56
CA SER A 63 -9.52 8.55 7.67
C SER A 63 -8.59 9.72 8.04
N THR A 64 -7.28 9.46 8.08
CA THR A 64 -6.26 10.47 8.39
C THR A 64 -6.19 11.53 7.30
N ASN A 65 -6.12 11.13 6.03
CA ASN A 65 -6.07 12.03 4.89
C ASN A 65 -7.34 12.89 4.78
N MET A 66 -8.52 12.31 5.05
CA MET A 66 -9.77 13.07 5.07
C MET A 66 -9.80 14.09 6.20
N SER A 67 -9.31 13.73 7.39
CA SER A 67 -9.20 14.64 8.52
C SER A 67 -8.24 15.80 8.23
N MET A 68 -7.11 15.54 7.56
CA MET A 68 -6.14 16.56 7.15
C MET A 68 -6.70 17.48 6.07
N ALA A 69 -7.40 16.93 5.07
CA ALA A 69 -8.06 17.71 4.03
C ALA A 69 -9.11 18.68 4.61
N ARG A 70 -9.89 18.25 5.62
CA ARG A 70 -10.86 19.09 6.32
C ARG A 70 -10.23 20.25 7.09
N LYS A 71 -8.97 20.11 7.51
CA LYS A 71 -8.18 21.16 8.18
C LYS A 71 -7.50 22.13 7.19
N GLY A 72 -7.80 22.02 5.89
CA GLY A 72 -7.15 22.84 4.85
C GLY A 72 -5.76 22.34 4.45
N LEU A 73 -5.31 21.20 4.98
CA LEU A 73 -4.00 20.60 4.68
C LEU A 73 -4.10 19.60 3.52
N ALA A 74 -4.83 19.96 2.47
CA ALA A 74 -5.13 19.07 1.34
C ALA A 74 -3.87 18.65 0.58
N ASN A 75 -2.92 19.57 0.37
CA ASN A 75 -1.65 19.22 -0.29
C ASN A 75 -0.85 18.20 0.52
N MET A 76 -0.85 18.31 1.85
CA MET A 76 -0.19 17.33 2.72
C MET A 76 -0.90 15.98 2.68
N ALA A 77 -2.24 15.95 2.66
CA ALA A 77 -3.02 14.72 2.54
C ALA A 77 -2.78 14.01 1.20
N ILE A 78 -2.70 14.75 0.08
CA ILE A 78 -2.39 14.19 -1.24
C ILE A 78 -0.98 13.60 -1.24
N THR A 79 0.01 14.35 -0.76
CA THR A 79 1.40 13.86 -0.67
C THR A 79 1.50 12.60 0.20
N ALA A 80 0.84 12.58 1.36
CA ALA A 80 0.84 11.42 2.25
C ALA A 80 0.23 10.18 1.59
N CYS A 81 -0.88 10.35 0.86
CA CYS A 81 -1.57 9.27 0.14
C CYS A 81 -0.69 8.60 -0.94
N PHE A 82 0.17 9.35 -1.63
CA PHE A 82 1.07 8.80 -2.64
C PHE A 82 2.41 8.34 -2.07
N ALA A 83 2.94 9.02 -1.05
CA ALA A 83 4.24 8.71 -0.47
C ALA A 83 4.29 7.32 0.15
N GLY A 84 3.20 6.90 0.83
CA GLY A 84 3.12 5.57 1.46
C GLY A 84 3.28 4.42 0.45
N PRO A 85 2.41 4.30 -0.56
CA PRO A 85 2.52 3.27 -1.58
C PRO A 85 3.85 3.31 -2.36
N VAL A 86 4.35 4.50 -2.71
CA VAL A 86 5.63 4.65 -3.43
C VAL A 86 6.80 4.16 -2.57
N PHE A 87 6.82 4.50 -1.28
CA PHE A 87 7.82 4.00 -0.34
C PHE A 87 7.76 2.48 -0.21
N ASN A 88 6.56 1.91 -0.04
CA ASN A 88 6.36 0.47 0.07
C ASN A 88 6.84 -0.27 -1.20
N MET A 89 6.60 0.29 -2.38
CA MET A 89 7.09 -0.30 -3.63
C MET A 89 8.61 -0.21 -3.74
N LEU A 90 9.22 0.96 -3.51
CA LEU A 90 10.66 1.13 -3.68
C LEU A 90 11.46 0.33 -2.64
N VAL A 91 11.15 0.50 -1.36
CA VAL A 91 11.87 -0.14 -0.26
C VAL A 91 11.46 -1.59 -0.11
N GLY A 92 10.16 -1.89 -0.14
CA GLY A 92 9.68 -3.26 0.05
C GLY A 92 10.14 -4.19 -1.07
N ILE A 93 9.91 -3.83 -2.33
CA ILE A 93 10.35 -4.65 -3.46
C ILE A 93 11.88 -4.67 -3.55
N GLY A 94 12.54 -3.52 -3.38
CA GLY A 94 14.00 -3.42 -3.46
C GLY A 94 14.72 -4.26 -2.40
N THR A 95 14.28 -4.20 -1.14
CA THR A 95 14.83 -5.03 -0.06
C THR A 95 14.45 -6.49 -0.20
N GLY A 96 13.22 -6.80 -0.63
CA GLY A 96 12.78 -8.16 -0.90
C GLY A 96 13.67 -8.87 -1.93
N PHE A 97 13.93 -8.23 -3.07
CA PHE A 97 14.88 -8.77 -4.05
C PHE A 97 16.32 -8.83 -3.53
N ALA A 98 16.77 -7.82 -2.77
CA ALA A 98 18.12 -7.84 -2.19
C ALA A 98 18.35 -9.01 -1.21
N ILE A 99 17.31 -9.39 -0.45
CA ILE A 99 17.34 -10.57 0.43
C ILE A 99 17.33 -11.85 -0.43
N LEU A 100 16.46 -11.94 -1.44
CA LEU A 100 16.37 -13.10 -2.33
C LEU A 100 17.68 -13.38 -3.10
N LEU A 101 18.43 -12.34 -3.45
CA LEU A 101 19.76 -12.47 -4.08
C LEU A 101 20.86 -12.92 -3.11
N ARG A 102 20.66 -12.76 -1.80
CA ARG A 102 21.59 -13.19 -0.75
C ARG A 102 21.30 -14.59 -0.22
N SER A 103 20.10 -15.10 -0.39
CA SER A 103 19.77 -16.49 -0.04
C SER A 103 20.56 -17.45 -0.93
N ASP A 104 21.22 -18.43 -0.29
CA ASP A 104 22.04 -19.51 -0.89
C ASP A 104 21.19 -20.55 -1.65
N ASP A 105 20.26 -20.09 -2.50
CA ASP A 105 19.50 -20.99 -3.36
C ASP A 105 20.35 -21.34 -4.61
N PRO A 106 20.76 -22.62 -4.80
CA PRO A 106 21.75 -23.00 -5.80
C PRO A 106 21.35 -22.71 -7.26
N ASP A 107 20.06 -22.54 -7.55
CA ASP A 107 19.55 -22.17 -8.89
C ASP A 107 19.65 -20.65 -9.17
N VAL A 108 19.65 -19.84 -8.13
CA VAL A 108 19.63 -18.36 -8.21
C VAL A 108 21.04 -17.81 -8.26
N THR A 109 21.94 -18.43 -7.52
CA THR A 109 23.36 -18.06 -7.43
C THR A 109 24.08 -18.25 -8.77
N LYS A 110 23.59 -19.10 -9.68
CA LYS A 110 24.25 -19.37 -10.97
C LYS A 110 23.83 -18.44 -12.10
N ASN A 111 22.58 -17.98 -12.12
CA ASN A 111 22.03 -17.19 -13.23
C ASN A 111 21.51 -15.80 -12.80
N HIS A 112 21.53 -15.45 -11.51
CA HIS A 112 20.98 -14.21 -10.96
C HIS A 112 19.57 -13.86 -11.46
N THR A 113 18.77 -14.87 -11.80
CA THR A 113 17.43 -14.68 -12.35
C THR A 113 16.44 -15.53 -11.57
N TYR A 114 15.48 -14.86 -10.93
CA TYR A 114 14.28 -15.50 -10.40
C TYR A 114 13.14 -15.33 -11.41
N PRO A 115 12.44 -16.40 -11.81
CA PRO A 115 11.23 -16.28 -12.60
C PRO A 115 10.16 -15.60 -11.74
N VAL A 116 9.89 -14.32 -12.01
CA VAL A 116 8.80 -13.59 -11.36
C VAL A 116 7.52 -13.91 -12.11
N HIS A 117 6.68 -14.74 -11.51
CA HIS A 117 5.31 -14.94 -11.98
C HIS A 117 4.47 -13.76 -11.52
N LEU A 118 4.14 -12.85 -12.43
CA LEU A 118 3.20 -11.76 -12.12
C LEU A 118 1.77 -12.30 -12.20
N PRO A 119 1.04 -12.39 -11.08
CA PRO A 119 -0.36 -12.78 -11.12
C PRO A 119 -1.16 -11.73 -11.89
N GLN A 120 -2.16 -12.17 -12.65
CA GLN A 120 -2.96 -11.27 -13.49
C GLN A 120 -3.65 -10.17 -12.67
N GLY A 121 -4.05 -10.46 -11.42
CA GLY A 121 -4.60 -9.45 -10.50
C GLY A 121 -3.62 -8.31 -10.19
N LEU A 122 -2.31 -8.58 -10.10
CA LEU A 122 -1.29 -7.56 -9.91
C LEU A 122 -1.14 -6.68 -11.16
N LEU A 123 -1.18 -7.28 -12.35
CA LEU A 123 -1.11 -6.53 -13.61
C LEU A 123 -2.30 -5.59 -13.78
N VAL A 124 -3.51 -6.05 -13.43
CA VAL A 124 -4.72 -5.22 -13.42
C VAL A 124 -4.59 -4.11 -12.37
N GLY A 125 -4.13 -4.41 -11.16
CA GLY A 125 -3.89 -3.38 -10.14
C GLY A 125 -2.92 -2.29 -10.60
N LEU A 126 -1.80 -2.68 -11.21
CA LEU A 126 -0.81 -1.75 -11.75
C LEU A 126 -1.36 -0.92 -12.91
N SER A 127 -2.15 -1.52 -13.81
CA SER A 127 -2.73 -0.77 -14.93
C SER A 127 -3.69 0.32 -14.46
N PHE A 128 -4.61 -0.01 -13.54
CA PHE A 128 -5.54 0.96 -12.95
C PHE A 128 -4.81 2.04 -12.14
N LEU A 129 -3.74 1.67 -11.41
CA LEU A 129 -2.92 2.64 -10.68
C LEU A 129 -2.23 3.63 -11.64
N ILE A 130 -1.61 3.14 -12.72
CA ILE A 130 -0.96 3.98 -13.74
C ILE A 130 -2.00 4.89 -14.40
N THR A 131 -3.18 4.37 -14.73
CA THR A 131 -4.29 5.18 -15.26
C THR A 131 -4.69 6.28 -14.28
N ASN A 132 -4.84 5.97 -12.99
CA ASN A 132 -5.18 6.98 -11.98
C ASN A 132 -4.12 8.09 -11.87
N CYS A 133 -2.84 7.72 -11.84
CA CYS A 133 -1.71 8.65 -11.81
C CYS A 133 -1.63 9.51 -13.09
N PHE A 134 -1.88 8.92 -14.25
CA PHE A 134 -1.94 9.69 -15.49
C PHE A 134 -3.10 10.69 -15.48
N CYS A 135 -4.30 10.23 -15.06
CA CYS A 135 -5.48 11.09 -14.98
C CYS A 135 -5.28 12.27 -14.01
N ILE A 136 -4.70 12.06 -12.82
CA ILE A 136 -4.50 13.19 -11.88
C ILE A 136 -3.58 14.26 -12.46
N ILE A 137 -2.53 13.85 -13.17
CA ILE A 137 -1.58 14.76 -13.82
C ILE A 137 -2.28 15.51 -14.96
N CYS A 138 -3.02 14.80 -15.83
CA CYS A 138 -3.76 15.43 -16.92
C CYS A 138 -4.77 16.45 -16.40
N PHE A 139 -5.62 16.08 -15.44
CA PHE A 139 -6.59 17.01 -14.85
C PHE A 139 -5.90 18.20 -14.17
N GLY A 140 -4.77 17.98 -13.49
CA GLY A 140 -3.96 19.05 -12.91
C GLY A 140 -3.44 20.04 -13.96
N LEU A 141 -2.89 19.54 -15.07
CA LEU A 141 -2.37 20.37 -16.16
C LEU A 141 -3.48 21.16 -16.87
N PHE A 142 -4.62 20.52 -17.15
CA PHE A 142 -5.73 21.17 -17.86
C PHE A 142 -6.47 22.22 -17.01
N ASN A 143 -6.53 22.06 -15.68
CA ASN A 143 -7.19 22.99 -14.76
C ASN A 143 -6.23 23.93 -14.02
N LYS A 144 -5.12 24.35 -14.65
CA LYS A 144 -4.17 25.32 -14.07
C LYS A 144 -3.70 24.95 -12.65
N ASN A 145 -3.37 23.68 -12.43
CA ASN A 145 -2.93 23.08 -11.15
C ASN A 145 -4.00 22.95 -10.06
N PHE A 146 -5.28 23.12 -10.38
CA PHE A 146 -6.38 22.87 -9.44
C PHE A 146 -7.10 21.57 -9.75
N VAL A 147 -7.16 20.67 -8.78
CA VAL A 147 -7.91 19.41 -8.92
C VAL A 147 -9.39 19.68 -8.57
N PRO A 148 -10.33 19.54 -9.53
CA PRO A 148 -11.75 19.80 -9.28
C PRO A 148 -12.36 18.67 -8.44
N LYS A 149 -13.45 18.96 -7.71
CA LYS A 149 -14.21 17.96 -6.93
C LYS A 149 -14.69 16.77 -7.78
N GLN A 150 -14.92 17.00 -9.08
CA GLN A 150 -15.30 15.98 -10.06
C GLN A 150 -14.26 14.86 -10.17
N TYR A 151 -12.97 15.17 -10.03
CA TYR A 151 -11.90 14.18 -10.05
C TYR A 151 -12.01 13.19 -8.89
N GLY A 152 -12.45 13.65 -7.71
CA GLY A 152 -12.68 12.76 -6.57
C GLY A 152 -13.76 11.71 -6.86
N PHE A 153 -14.85 12.11 -7.51
CA PHE A 153 -15.90 11.15 -7.94
C PHE A 153 -15.36 10.18 -8.99
N PHE A 154 -14.62 10.68 -9.99
CA PHE A 154 -13.99 9.84 -11.00
C PHE A 154 -13.03 8.80 -10.38
N ALA A 155 -12.19 9.20 -9.42
CA ALA A 155 -11.26 8.30 -8.75
C ALA A 155 -11.98 7.19 -7.96
N VAL A 156 -13.11 7.51 -7.31
CA VAL A 156 -13.94 6.49 -6.64
C VAL A 156 -14.56 5.52 -7.64
N VAL A 157 -15.08 6.02 -8.77
CA VAL A 157 -15.63 5.16 -9.83
C VAL A 157 -14.54 4.24 -10.40
N LEU A 158 -13.35 4.77 -10.65
CA LEU A 158 -12.20 4.00 -11.13
C LEU A 158 -11.80 2.90 -10.13
N TYR A 159 -11.82 3.20 -8.83
CA TYR A 159 -11.56 2.24 -7.77
C TYR A 159 -12.62 1.14 -7.69
N VAL A 160 -13.91 1.49 -7.79
CA VAL A 160 -15.00 0.51 -7.82
C VAL A 160 -14.89 -0.39 -9.06
N ALA A 161 -14.57 0.17 -10.22
CA ALA A 161 -14.32 -0.60 -11.44
C ALA A 161 -13.15 -1.58 -11.27
N TYR A 162 -12.06 -1.14 -10.64
CA TYR A 162 -10.93 -2.00 -10.27
C TYR A 162 -11.36 -3.15 -9.34
N LEU A 163 -12.12 -2.88 -8.28
CA LEU A 163 -12.58 -3.93 -7.38
C LEU A 163 -13.44 -4.98 -8.10
N ILE A 164 -14.32 -4.55 -9.00
CA ILE A 164 -15.16 -5.47 -9.78
C ILE A 164 -14.30 -6.32 -10.71
N THR A 165 -13.37 -5.71 -11.47
CA THR A 165 -12.51 -6.47 -12.40
C THR A 165 -11.59 -7.43 -11.66
N SER A 166 -11.02 -7.02 -10.53
CA SER A 166 -10.20 -7.90 -9.67
C SER A 166 -11.01 -9.04 -9.08
N PHE A 167 -12.25 -8.81 -8.65
CA PHE A 167 -13.10 -9.87 -8.11
C PHE A 167 -13.55 -10.86 -9.19
N VAL A 168 -13.91 -10.38 -10.38
CA VAL A 168 -14.27 -11.24 -11.53
C VAL A 168 -13.08 -12.10 -11.94
N LEU A 169 -11.89 -11.51 -12.06
CA LEU A 169 -10.68 -12.24 -12.45
C LEU A 169 -10.28 -13.30 -11.43
N LEU A 170 -10.59 -13.05 -10.15
CA LEU A 170 -10.32 -14.02 -9.10
C LEU A 170 -11.33 -15.18 -9.09
N LEU A 171 -12.56 -14.94 -9.54
CA LEU A 171 -13.60 -15.97 -9.64
C LEU A 171 -13.55 -16.78 -10.95
N SER A 172 -12.81 -16.29 -11.96
CA SER A 172 -12.62 -16.94 -13.26
C SER A 172 -11.45 -17.91 -13.24
#